data_AF-A0A4Q2A686-F1
#
_entry.id   AF-A0A4Q2A686-F1
#
_cell.length_a   1.000
_cell.length_b   1.000
_cell.length_c   1.000
_cell.angle_alpha   90.00
_cell.angle_beta   90.00
_cell.angle_gamma   90.00
#
_symmetry.space_group_name_H-M   'P 1'
#
loop_
_entity.id
_entity.type
_entity.pdbx_description
1 polymer ?
#
loop_
_entity_poly.entity_id
_entity_poly.type
_entity_poly.pdbx_seq_one_letter_code
_entity_poly.pdbx_strand_id
1 'polypeptide(L)' 'MAGKTLSDISVDAISLAGMVEGMDVLYTAAQGGRDCPEARRARNAMMPLIEVAIQKAWELNAAIEEAERAGRA' A
#
# COMPACT_ATOMS: atom_id res chain seq x y z
N MET A 1 2.74 15.54 -19.34
CA MET A 1 2.95 15.26 -17.91
C MET A 1 4.36 14.74 -17.78
N ALA A 2 5.18 15.30 -16.90
CA ALA A 2 6.50 14.71 -16.65
C ALA A 2 6.27 13.38 -15.91
N GLY A 3 6.80 12.28 -16.46
CA GLY A 3 6.74 10.97 -15.81
C GLY A 3 7.43 11.02 -14.44
N LYS A 4 7.06 10.09 -13.55
CA LYS A 4 7.70 9.93 -12.25
C LYS A 4 9.19 9.61 -12.41
N THR A 5 10.02 10.16 -11.53
CA THR A 5 11.45 9.79 -11.47
C THR A 5 11.63 8.44 -10.79
N LEU A 6 12.82 7.82 -10.93
CA LEU A 6 13.17 6.61 -10.19
C LEU A 6 13.12 6.81 -8.67
N SER A 7 13.41 8.03 -8.19
CA SER A 7 13.30 8.36 -6.77
C SER A 7 11.85 8.35 -6.31
N ASP A 8 10.93 8.90 -7.12
CA ASP A 8 9.50 8.90 -6.80
C ASP A 8 8.94 7.48 -6.75
N ILE A 9 9.31 6.63 -7.73
CA ILE A 9 8.94 5.21 -7.77
C ILE A 9 9.45 4.49 -6.52
N SER A 10 10.67 4.80 -6.07
CA SER A 10 11.25 4.20 -4.86
C SER A 10 10.49 4.60 -3.59
N VAL A 11 10.09 5.87 -3.47
CA VAL A 11 9.28 6.37 -2.34
C VAL A 11 7.90 5.71 -2.32
N ASP A 12 7.26 5.55 -3.49
CA ASP A 12 5.98 4.86 -3.61
C ASP A 12 6.08 3.39 -3.21
N ALA A 13 7.16 2.70 -3.61
CA ALA A 13 7.41 1.31 -3.23
C ALA A 13 7.58 1.14 -1.71
N ILE A 14 8.35 2.03 -1.06
CA ILE A 14 8.51 2.03 0.40
C ILE A 14 7.17 2.32 1.10
N SER A 15 6.39 3.25 0.56
CA SER A 15 5.07 3.59 1.12
C SER A 15 4.11 2.40 1.04
N LEU A 16 4.11 1.67 -0.10
CA LEU A 16 3.33 0.45 -0.27
C LEU A 16 3.78 -0.64 0.69
N ALA A 17 5.09 -0.84 0.87
CA ALA A 17 5.63 -1.79 1.84
C ALA A 17 5.16 -1.46 3.27
N GLY A 18 5.18 -0.18 3.66
CA GLY A 18 4.67 0.27 4.95
C GLY A 18 3.16 0.03 5.13
N MET A 19 2.36 0.13 4.06
CA MET A 19 0.94 -0.26 4.12
C MET A 19 0.76 -1.76 4.36
N VAL A 20 1.60 -2.60 3.74
CA VAL A 20 1.58 -4.06 3.94
C VAL A 20 1.95 -4.44 5.37
N GLU A 21 3.01 -3.84 5.92
CA GLU A 21 3.37 -4.02 7.32
C GLU A 21 2.27 -3.52 8.27
N GLY A 22 1.66 -2.37 7.96
CA GLY A 22 0.52 -1.84 8.70
C GLY A 22 -0.68 -2.80 8.72
N MET A 23 -0.94 -3.50 7.62
CA MET A 23 -1.99 -4.54 7.56
C MET A 23 -1.68 -5.71 8.50
N ASP A 24 -0.43 -6.14 8.62
CA ASP A 24 -0.05 -7.22 9.56
C ASP A 24 -0.28 -6.81 11.03
N VAL A 25 0.05 -5.56 11.38
CA VAL A 25 -0.24 -4.99 12.70
C VAL A 25 -1.75 -4.95 12.96
N LEU A 26 -2.54 -4.46 12.00
CA LEU A 26 -3.99 -4.43 12.12
C LEU A 26 -4.58 -5.84 12.22
N TYR A 27 -4.00 -6.82 11.54
CA TYR A 27 -4.48 -8.19 11.54
C TYR A 27 -4.31 -8.79 12.94
N THR A 28 -3.14 -8.59 13.53
CA THR A 28 -2.86 -8.97 14.92
C THR A 28 -3.81 -8.28 15.90
N ALA A 29 -4.01 -6.96 15.77
CA ALA A 29 -4.94 -6.21 16.61
C ALA A 29 -6.41 -6.67 16.46
N ALA A 30 -6.81 -7.08 15.25
CA ALA A 30 -8.15 -7.58 14.96
C ALA A 30 -8.48 -8.94 15.60
N GLN A 31 -7.48 -9.68 16.10
CA GLN A 31 -7.67 -10.94 16.84
C GLN A 31 -8.17 -10.74 18.28
N GLY A 32 -8.25 -9.50 18.77
CA GLY A 32 -8.79 -9.21 20.10
C GLY A 32 -10.26 -9.60 20.28
N GLY A 33 -10.73 -9.61 21.53
CA GLY A 33 -12.12 -9.96 21.87
C GLY A 33 -13.17 -9.12 21.13
N ARG A 34 -14.39 -9.65 20.99
CA ARG A 34 -15.46 -9.01 20.19
C ARG A 34 -15.85 -7.62 20.71
N ASP A 35 -15.73 -7.40 22.01
CA ASP A 35 -16.08 -6.14 22.68
C ASP A 35 -14.91 -5.17 22.83
N CYS A 36 -13.69 -5.55 22.41
CA CYS A 36 -12.52 -4.68 22.43
C CYS A 36 -12.64 -3.57 21.37
N PRO A 37 -12.66 -2.28 21.76
CA PRO A 37 -12.78 -1.16 20.83
C PRO A 37 -11.66 -1.12 19.78
N GLU A 38 -10.44 -1.46 20.17
CA GLU A 38 -9.25 -1.49 19.31
C GLU A 38 -9.38 -2.58 18.24
N ALA A 39 -9.78 -3.79 18.63
CA ALA A 39 -10.01 -4.89 17.69
C ALA A 39 -11.12 -4.56 16.68
N ARG A 40 -12.19 -3.89 17.13
CA ARG A 40 -13.26 -3.42 16.24
C ARG A 40 -12.76 -2.36 15.25
N ARG A 41 -11.97 -1.38 15.71
CA ARG A 41 -11.36 -0.38 14.83
C ARG A 41 -10.43 -1.01 13.81
N ALA A 42 -9.59 -1.96 14.23
CA ALA A 42 -8.67 -2.66 13.35
C ALA A 42 -9.40 -3.45 12.25
N ARG A 43 -10.46 -4.20 12.60
CA ARG A 43 -11.33 -4.90 11.62
C ARG A 43 -11.96 -3.92 10.62
N ASN A 44 -12.45 -2.79 11.11
CA ASN A 44 -13.10 -1.79 10.27
C ASN A 44 -12.11 -1.04 9.34
N ALA A 45 -10.86 -0.88 9.77
CA ALA A 45 -9.81 -0.24 8.99
C ALA A 45 -9.18 -1.16 7.93
N MET A 46 -9.29 -2.48 8.11
CA MET A 46 -8.59 -3.46 7.27
C MET A 46 -9.00 -3.40 5.80
N MET A 47 -10.31 -3.50 5.50
CA MET A 47 -10.77 -3.55 4.11
C MET A 47 -10.42 -2.28 3.32
N PRO A 48 -10.67 -1.06 3.85
CA PRO A 48 -10.23 0.16 3.18
C PRO A 48 -8.72 0.22 2.95
N LEU A 49 -7.91 -0.26 3.90
CA LEU A 49 -6.45 -0.27 3.75
C LEU A 49 -6.00 -1.24 2.64
N ILE A 50 -6.61 -2.43 2.57
CA ILE A 50 -6.36 -3.40 1.48
C ILE A 50 -6.68 -2.78 0.12
N GLU A 51 -7.83 -2.12 -0.02
CA GLU A 51 -8.24 -1.49 -1.27
C GLU A 51 -7.24 -0.41 -1.72
N VAL A 52 -6.81 0.44 -0.79
CA VAL A 52 -5.80 1.47 -1.06
C VAL A 52 -4.45 0.85 -1.42
N ALA A 53 -4.01 -0.19 -0.73
CA ALA A 53 -2.75 -0.87 -1.01
C ALA A 53 -2.75 -1.51 -2.41
N ILE A 54 -3.86 -2.15 -2.81
CA ILE A 54 -4.03 -2.71 -4.15
C ILE A 54 -3.94 -1.62 -5.21
N GLN A 55 -4.67 -0.51 -5.02
CA GLN A 55 -4.62 0.61 -5.95
C GLN A 55 -3.20 1.17 -6.10
N LYS A 56 -2.49 1.35 -4.97
CA LYS A 56 -1.10 1.82 -4.98
C LYS A 56 -0.15 0.86 -5.67
N ALA A 57 -0.35 -0.45 -5.52
CA ALA A 57 0.42 -1.45 -6.26
C ALA A 57 0.24 -1.33 -7.78
N TRP A 58 -1.00 -1.11 -8.25
CA TRP A 58 -1.27 -0.88 -9.67
C TRP A 58 -0.65 0.41 -10.20
N GLU A 59 -0.79 1.50 -9.45
CA GLU A 59 -0.17 2.79 -9.79
C GLU A 59 1.36 2.68 -9.89
N LEU A 60 1.98 1.95 -8.96
CA LEU A 60 3.41 1.71 -8.95
C LEU A 60 3.85 0.84 -10.14
N ASN A 61 3.12 -0.24 -10.44
CA ASN A 61 3.41 -1.09 -11.58
C ASN A 61 3.37 -0.29 -12.90
N ALA A 62 2.33 0.52 -13.09
CA ALA A 62 2.21 1.38 -14.27
C ALA A 62 3.39 2.36 -14.39
N ALA A 63 3.82 2.96 -13.28
CA ALA A 63 4.96 3.87 -13.25
C ALA A 63 6.29 3.17 -13.58
N ILE A 64 6.48 1.94 -13.11
CA ILE A 64 7.66 1.11 -13.45
C ILE A 64 7.66 0.80 -14.95
N GLU A 65 6.54 0.33 -15.50
CA GLU A 65 6.43 0.02 -16.93
C GLU A 65 6.67 1.24 -17.84
N GLU A 66 6.25 2.43 -17.40
CA GLU A 66 6.52 3.69 -18.11
C GLU A 66 8.01 4.04 -18.07
N ALA A 67 8.64 3.95 -16.90
CA ALA A 67 10.06 4.22 -16.73
C ALA A 67 10.94 3.24 -17.53
N GLU A 68 10.59 1.96 -17.55
CA GLU A 68 11.28 0.95 -18.36
C GLU A 68 11.17 1.23 -19.86
N ARG A 69 10.00 1.67 -20.33
CA ARG A 69 9.81 2.05 -21.74
C ARG A 69 10.64 3.28 -22.11
N ALA A 70 10.70 4.28 -21.24
CA ALA A 70 11.49 5.48 -21.45
C ALA A 70 13.00 5.19 -21.46
N GLY A 71 13.49 4.27 -20.63
CA GLY A 71 14.91 3.89 -20.59
C GLY A 71 15.38 2.97 -21.73
N ARG A 72 14.46 2.41 -22.52
CA ARG A 72 14.77 1.58 -23.70
C ARG A 72 14.72 2.35 -25.03
N ALA A 73 14.24 3.59 -25.03
CA ALA A 73 14.19 4.48 -26.19
C ALA A 73 15.46 5.32 -26.32
#